data_AF-A0A7X9AG85-F1
#
_entry.id   AF-A0A7X9AG85-F1
#
_cell.length_a   1.000
_cell.length_b   1.000
_cell.length_c   1.000
_cell.angle_alpha   90.00
_cell.angle_beta   90.00
_cell.angle_gamma   90.00
#
_symmetry.space_group_name_H-M   'P 1'
#
loop_
_entity.id
_entity.type
_entity.pdbx_description
1 polymer ?
#
loop_
_entity_poly.entity_id
_entity_poly.type
_entity_poly.pdbx_seq_one_letter_code
_entity_poly.pdbx_strand_id
1 'polypeptide(L)'
;MRRVGNVRQRGFALVVILSLLMLLALTTGTVMLRQSAGQRAVARGVARAALRHQAMGHLSQVLERVRQGESPSQAAAWARETQGLDCRFVGGRFLLDCGGTDLLLARLDSRAYNHVLFGTSLDLQGQEGAFKPEDPHAPALGRPPGPEPGFLELWREKALNGGILLAVRPEDCHFNPGGGIWQRTSLAGNPSFLYLGGGLGEARGWVPGVHRWTLLGSTWTCTTGEELLWTKGAWVLRRGGSLSGPLLVEGAPLRIEKDLRLDGELVVWGGGLEIQRGTLEVHPGASSALAIAVLHGGPLVAELPSWNQDRVLRNGDLILSTGSARLVVGDPLRPEQTGALVLAQGRLVRVGGGLNLVGVAAATRVEMRGVPAQDLVWSGRVARMPLEGLAGGDVDMQVGRVDSPGS
;
A
#
# COMPACT_ATOMS: atom_id res chain seq x y z
N MET A 1 -101.53 -29.15 -12.26
CA MET A 1 -100.20 -29.38 -11.65
C MET A 1 -99.05 -28.96 -12.59
N ARG A 2 -98.94 -27.68 -13.00
CA ARG A 2 -97.85 -27.21 -13.91
C ARG A 2 -97.09 -25.96 -13.45
N ARG A 3 -97.35 -25.41 -12.25
CA ARG A 3 -96.68 -24.19 -11.74
C ARG A 3 -95.51 -24.41 -10.77
N VAL A 4 -95.26 -25.64 -10.30
CA VAL A 4 -94.20 -25.91 -9.30
C VAL A 4 -92.82 -26.24 -9.92
N GLY A 5 -92.78 -26.65 -11.20
CA GLY A 5 -91.52 -26.96 -11.90
C GLY A 5 -90.64 -25.75 -12.25
N ASN A 6 -91.25 -24.60 -12.58
CA ASN A 6 -90.53 -23.40 -13.02
C ASN A 6 -89.82 -22.63 -11.88
N VAL A 7 -90.25 -22.79 -10.63
CA VAL A 7 -89.63 -22.09 -9.48
C VAL A 7 -88.33 -22.79 -9.05
N ARG A 8 -88.30 -24.14 -9.07
CA ARG A 8 -87.09 -24.91 -8.77
C ARG A 8 -86.00 -24.74 -9.84
N GLN A 9 -86.36 -24.69 -11.12
CA GLN A 9 -85.39 -24.42 -12.20
C GLN A 9 -84.82 -23.00 -12.14
N ARG A 10 -85.64 -21.99 -11.82
CA ARG A 10 -85.16 -20.60 -11.66
C ARG A 10 -84.30 -20.42 -10.41
N GLY A 11 -84.66 -21.08 -9.30
CA GLY A 11 -83.84 -21.09 -8.08
C GLY A 11 -82.49 -21.77 -8.28
N PHE A 12 -82.46 -22.90 -8.99
CA PHE A 12 -81.20 -23.59 -9.32
C PHE A 12 -80.32 -22.78 -10.26
N ALA A 13 -80.90 -22.15 -11.30
CA ALA A 13 -80.17 -21.26 -12.19
C ALA A 13 -79.59 -20.04 -11.44
N LEU A 14 -80.34 -19.46 -10.50
CA LEU A 14 -79.86 -18.34 -9.68
C LEU A 14 -78.68 -18.75 -8.79
N VAL A 15 -78.76 -19.93 -8.15
CA VAL A 15 -77.67 -20.46 -7.32
C VAL A 15 -76.43 -20.72 -8.16
N VAL A 16 -76.57 -21.32 -9.35
CA VAL A 16 -75.44 -21.56 -10.26
C VAL A 16 -74.81 -20.23 -10.70
N ILE A 17 -75.60 -19.22 -11.05
CA ILE A 17 -75.10 -17.90 -11.44
C ILE A 17 -74.38 -17.21 -10.27
N LEU A 18 -74.94 -17.25 -9.07
CA LEU A 18 -74.31 -16.69 -7.87
C LEU A 18 -72.99 -17.41 -7.52
N SER A 19 -72.96 -18.74 -7.61
CA SER A 19 -71.72 -19.51 -7.42
C SER A 19 -70.66 -19.18 -8.46
N LEU A 20 -71.06 -19.00 -9.73
CA LEU A 20 -70.15 -18.63 -10.81
C LEU A 20 -69.60 -17.21 -10.62
N LEU A 21 -70.44 -16.26 -10.21
CA LEU A 21 -70.02 -14.89 -9.87
C LEU A 21 -69.07 -14.87 -8.67
N MET A 22 -69.32 -15.69 -7.64
CA MET A 22 -68.44 -15.79 -6.48
C MET A 22 -67.08 -16.41 -6.86
N LEU A 23 -67.07 -17.44 -7.71
CA LEU A 23 -65.83 -18.04 -8.22
C LEU A 23 -65.05 -17.05 -9.10
N LEU A 24 -65.75 -16.25 -9.91
CA LEU A 24 -65.14 -15.21 -10.74
C LEU A 24 -64.53 -14.10 -9.88
N ALA A 25 -65.20 -13.68 -8.80
CA ALA A 25 -64.70 -12.69 -7.85
C ALA A 25 -63.48 -13.20 -7.06
N LEU A 26 -63.48 -14.47 -6.65
CA LEU A 26 -62.36 -15.07 -5.92
C LEU A 26 -61.11 -15.22 -6.80
N THR A 27 -61.31 -15.63 -8.06
CA THR A 27 -60.23 -15.78 -9.04
C THR A 27 -59.66 -14.43 -9.46
N THR A 28 -60.49 -13.41 -9.70
CA THR A 28 -59.99 -12.04 -9.96
C THR A 28 -59.28 -11.43 -8.76
N GLY A 29 -59.79 -11.61 -7.53
CA GLY A 29 -59.15 -11.10 -6.32
C GLY A 29 -57.75 -11.71 -6.07
N THR A 30 -57.59 -13.01 -6.29
CA THR A 30 -56.29 -13.68 -6.15
C THR A 30 -55.29 -13.29 -7.25
N VAL A 31 -55.76 -13.07 -8.48
CA VAL A 31 -54.93 -12.54 -9.58
C VAL A 31 -54.47 -11.11 -9.27
N MET A 32 -55.36 -10.23 -8.79
CA MET A 32 -55.00 -8.87 -8.41
C MET A 32 -54.03 -8.80 -7.22
N LEU A 33 -54.20 -9.67 -6.21
CA LEU A 33 -53.25 -9.76 -5.10
C LEU A 33 -51.86 -10.22 -5.58
N ARG A 34 -51.80 -11.24 -6.45
CA ARG A 34 -50.53 -11.69 -7.06
C ARG A 34 -49.89 -10.62 -7.94
N GLN A 35 -50.68 -9.89 -8.73
CA GLN A 35 -50.18 -8.77 -9.53
C GLN A 35 -49.66 -7.62 -8.67
N SER A 36 -50.37 -7.25 -7.59
CA SER A 36 -49.93 -6.19 -6.67
C SER A 36 -48.67 -6.57 -5.88
N ALA A 37 -48.52 -7.85 -5.55
CA ALA A 37 -47.32 -8.39 -4.91
C ALA A 37 -46.15 -8.41 -5.90
N GLY A 38 -46.41 -8.83 -7.15
CA GLY A 38 -45.46 -8.77 -8.25
C GLY A 38 -44.97 -7.34 -8.54
N GLN A 39 -45.89 -6.37 -8.64
CA GLN A 39 -45.55 -4.96 -8.85
C GLN A 39 -44.74 -4.37 -7.68
N ARG A 40 -45.07 -4.72 -6.43
CA ARG A 40 -44.28 -4.31 -5.26
C ARG A 40 -42.91 -4.97 -5.21
N ALA A 41 -42.77 -6.21 -5.68
CA ALA A 41 -41.49 -6.88 -5.79
C ALA A 41 -40.62 -6.27 -6.91
N VAL A 42 -41.23 -5.95 -8.05
CA VAL A 42 -40.56 -5.24 -9.17
C VAL A 42 -40.14 -3.84 -8.75
N ALA A 43 -41.01 -3.07 -8.09
CA ALA A 43 -40.68 -1.72 -7.61
C ALA A 43 -39.53 -1.75 -6.59
N ARG A 44 -39.51 -2.73 -5.68
CA ARG A 44 -38.36 -2.96 -4.77
C ARG A 44 -37.10 -3.37 -5.52
N GLY A 45 -37.22 -4.19 -6.55
CA GLY A 45 -36.12 -4.59 -7.43
C GLY A 45 -35.51 -3.39 -8.17
N VAL A 46 -36.35 -2.51 -8.73
CA VAL A 46 -35.93 -1.30 -9.44
C VAL A 46 -35.29 -0.30 -8.49
N ALA A 47 -35.87 -0.07 -7.30
CA ALA A 47 -35.29 0.81 -6.29
C ALA A 47 -33.92 0.31 -5.80
N ARG A 48 -33.77 -1.01 -5.59
CA ARG A 48 -32.47 -1.62 -5.26
C ARG A 48 -31.46 -1.50 -6.39
N ALA A 49 -31.89 -1.69 -7.63
CA ALA A 49 -31.02 -1.52 -8.80
C ALA A 49 -30.54 -0.07 -8.95
N ALA A 50 -31.42 0.91 -8.70
CA ALA A 50 -31.08 2.33 -8.72
C ALA A 50 -30.08 2.71 -7.63
N LEU A 51 -30.29 2.27 -6.39
CA LEU A 51 -29.35 2.47 -5.28
C LEU A 51 -27.98 1.85 -5.56
N ARG A 52 -27.96 0.63 -6.13
CA ARG A 52 -26.71 -0.02 -6.57
C ARG A 52 -26.02 0.77 -7.67
N HIS A 53 -26.75 1.25 -8.67
CA HIS A 53 -26.17 2.03 -9.75
C HIS A 53 -25.56 3.35 -9.26
N GLN A 54 -26.24 4.01 -8.31
CA GLN A 54 -25.72 5.20 -7.65
C GLN A 54 -24.46 4.89 -6.83
N ALA A 55 -24.47 3.82 -6.03
CA ALA A 55 -23.31 3.38 -5.25
C ALA A 55 -22.10 3.02 -6.15
N MET A 56 -22.33 2.38 -7.30
CA MET A 56 -21.29 2.12 -8.29
C MET A 56 -20.73 3.42 -8.89
N GLY A 57 -21.60 4.41 -9.16
CA GLY A 57 -21.17 5.72 -9.62
C GLY A 57 -20.28 6.44 -8.61
N HIS A 58 -20.61 6.37 -7.32
CA HIS A 58 -19.80 6.95 -6.25
C HIS A 58 -18.47 6.19 -6.06
N LEU A 59 -18.51 4.85 -6.09
CA LEU A 59 -17.30 4.01 -6.04
C LEU A 59 -16.35 4.35 -7.20
N SER A 60 -16.87 4.57 -8.41
CA SER A 60 -16.04 4.99 -9.55
C SER A 60 -15.31 6.30 -9.30
N GLN A 61 -15.93 7.25 -8.60
CA GLN A 61 -15.32 8.54 -8.27
C GLN A 61 -14.28 8.39 -7.16
N VAL A 62 -14.54 7.54 -6.15
CA VAL A 62 -13.55 7.17 -5.14
C VAL A 62 -12.33 6.55 -5.80
N LEU A 63 -12.52 5.58 -6.69
CA LEU A 63 -11.43 4.91 -7.42
C LEU A 63 -10.65 5.87 -8.32
N GLU A 64 -11.30 6.89 -8.89
CA GLU A 64 -10.62 7.91 -9.70
C GLU A 64 -9.73 8.82 -8.84
N ARG A 65 -10.13 9.15 -7.61
CA ARG A 65 -9.27 9.89 -6.67
C ARG A 65 -8.07 9.07 -6.22
N VAL A 66 -8.31 7.79 -5.95
CA VAL A 66 -7.24 6.80 -5.68
C VAL A 66 -6.28 6.71 -6.86
N ARG A 67 -6.80 6.73 -8.09
CA ARG A 67 -6.01 6.77 -9.33
C ARG A 67 -5.15 8.04 -9.45
N GLN A 68 -5.60 9.15 -8.88
CA GLN A 68 -4.89 10.43 -8.86
C GLN A 68 -3.84 10.53 -7.73
N GLY A 69 -3.66 9.47 -6.94
CA GLY A 69 -2.62 9.37 -5.91
C GLY A 69 -3.09 9.64 -4.49
N GLU A 70 -4.39 9.80 -4.25
CA GLU A 70 -4.92 9.85 -2.88
C GLU A 70 -4.86 8.47 -2.20
N SER A 71 -4.69 8.46 -0.88
CA SER A 71 -4.81 7.20 -0.12
C SER A 71 -6.25 6.66 -0.18
N PRO A 72 -6.47 5.33 -0.16
CA PRO A 72 -7.80 4.75 -0.31
C PRO A 72 -8.73 5.17 0.85
N SER A 73 -8.15 5.33 2.04
CA SER A 73 -8.84 5.82 3.24
C SER A 73 -9.25 7.30 3.12
N GLN A 74 -8.40 8.17 2.53
CA GLN A 74 -8.77 9.56 2.27
C GLN A 74 -9.86 9.66 1.20
N ALA A 75 -9.75 8.89 0.13
CA ALA A 75 -10.77 8.86 -0.92
C ALA A 75 -12.13 8.34 -0.39
N ALA A 76 -12.12 7.33 0.50
CA ALA A 76 -13.31 6.87 1.19
C ALA A 76 -13.91 7.93 2.14
N ALA A 77 -13.05 8.60 2.92
CA ALA A 77 -13.48 9.69 3.81
C ALA A 77 -14.09 10.87 3.03
N TRP A 78 -13.50 11.23 1.89
CA TRP A 78 -14.04 12.24 0.99
C TRP A 78 -15.45 11.89 0.50
N ALA A 79 -15.70 10.63 0.11
CA ALA A 79 -17.02 10.20 -0.33
C ALA A 79 -18.05 10.26 0.81
N ARG A 80 -17.63 9.96 2.04
CA ARG A 80 -18.48 10.11 3.22
C ARG A 80 -18.84 11.57 3.50
N GLU A 81 -17.85 12.46 3.44
CA GLU A 81 -18.01 13.87 3.81
C GLU A 81 -18.72 14.68 2.71
N THR A 82 -18.45 14.36 1.45
CA THR A 82 -18.93 15.15 0.30
C THR A 82 -20.19 14.57 -0.34
N GLN A 83 -20.37 13.24 -0.27
CA GLN A 83 -21.46 12.54 -0.97
C GLN A 83 -22.44 11.86 -0.02
N GLY A 84 -22.22 11.95 1.30
CA GLY A 84 -23.08 11.34 2.32
C GLY A 84 -23.13 9.80 2.26
N LEU A 85 -22.16 9.18 1.60
CA LEU A 85 -22.06 7.73 1.41
C LEU A 85 -21.25 7.11 2.56
N ASP A 86 -21.78 6.15 3.33
CA ASP A 86 -20.96 5.42 4.33
C ASP A 86 -20.01 4.45 3.61
N CYS A 87 -18.90 5.01 3.12
CA CYS A 87 -17.81 4.32 2.46
C CYS A 87 -16.63 4.21 3.42
N ARG A 88 -16.13 2.98 3.61
CA ARG A 88 -14.98 2.70 4.47
C ARG A 88 -13.97 1.83 3.74
N PHE A 89 -12.69 2.10 3.94
CA PHE A 89 -11.62 1.25 3.43
C PHE A 89 -11.02 0.43 4.56
N VAL A 90 -11.08 -0.91 4.45
CA VAL A 90 -10.55 -1.84 5.46
C VAL A 90 -9.94 -3.06 4.78
N GLY A 91 -8.67 -3.36 5.07
CA GLY A 91 -8.01 -4.60 4.63
C GLY A 91 -8.02 -4.80 3.11
N GLY A 92 -7.80 -3.74 2.32
CA GLY A 92 -7.79 -3.79 0.86
C GLY A 92 -9.17 -3.79 0.20
N ARG A 93 -10.22 -3.41 0.94
CA ARG A 93 -11.62 -3.44 0.46
C ARG A 93 -12.31 -2.12 0.77
N PHE A 94 -13.03 -1.60 -0.20
CA PHE A 94 -14.05 -0.60 0.02
C PHE A 94 -15.36 -1.28 0.43
N LEU A 95 -15.90 -0.85 1.55
CA LEU A 95 -17.19 -1.24 2.08
C LEU A 95 -18.14 -0.06 1.88
N LEU A 96 -19.18 -0.26 1.07
CA LEU A 96 -20.18 0.75 0.78
C LEU A 96 -21.53 0.29 1.35
N ASP A 97 -22.06 1.05 2.31
CA ASP A 97 -23.45 0.92 2.71
C ASP A 97 -24.35 1.57 1.64
N CYS A 98 -25.18 0.76 0.98
CA CYS A 98 -26.07 1.21 -0.07
C CYS A 98 -27.46 1.61 0.44
N GLY A 99 -27.64 1.66 1.76
CA GLY A 99 -28.94 1.85 2.41
C GLY A 99 -29.77 0.57 2.34
N GLY A 100 -30.05 -0.04 3.51
CA GLY A 100 -30.79 -1.31 3.63
C GLY A 100 -29.93 -2.46 4.18
N THR A 101 -30.18 -3.71 3.77
CA THR A 101 -29.45 -4.92 4.22
C THR A 101 -28.27 -5.32 3.33
N ASP A 102 -28.04 -4.60 2.24
CA ASP A 102 -27.09 -4.97 1.20
C ASP A 102 -25.81 -4.14 1.36
N LEU A 103 -24.69 -4.82 1.63
CA LEU A 103 -23.36 -4.20 1.67
C LEU A 103 -22.63 -4.52 0.37
N LEU A 104 -22.19 -3.46 -0.34
CA LEU A 104 -21.32 -3.62 -1.50
C LEU A 104 -19.87 -3.66 -1.03
N LEU A 105 -19.18 -4.71 -1.44
CA LEU A 105 -17.78 -4.92 -1.12
C LEU A 105 -17.00 -4.89 -2.43
N ALA A 106 -16.13 -3.90 -2.56
CA ALA A 106 -15.23 -3.75 -3.70
C ALA A 106 -13.80 -3.99 -3.24
N ARG A 107 -13.21 -5.10 -3.69
CA ARG A 107 -11.80 -5.39 -3.43
C ARG A 107 -10.95 -4.49 -4.32
N LEU A 108 -9.97 -3.80 -3.73
CA LEU A 108 -8.92 -3.12 -4.48
C LEU A 108 -7.77 -4.12 -4.65
N ASP A 109 -7.39 -4.45 -5.88
CA ASP A 109 -6.15 -5.21 -6.08
C ASP A 109 -4.97 -4.34 -5.63
N SER A 110 -4.35 -4.76 -4.51
CA SER A 110 -3.15 -4.14 -3.94
C SER A 110 -2.05 -3.91 -4.96
N ARG A 111 -1.94 -4.76 -6.00
CA ARG A 111 -0.90 -4.64 -7.02
C ARG A 111 -1.16 -3.45 -7.93
N ALA A 112 -2.37 -3.31 -8.48
CA ALA A 112 -2.74 -2.19 -9.35
C ALA A 112 -2.63 -0.83 -8.64
N TYR A 113 -3.03 -0.77 -7.37
CA TYR A 113 -2.88 0.44 -6.56
C TYR A 113 -1.42 0.79 -6.26
N ASN A 114 -0.61 -0.20 -5.89
CA ASN A 114 0.83 -0.01 -5.68
C ASN A 114 1.54 0.47 -6.97
N HIS A 115 1.08 0.03 -8.14
CA HIS A 115 1.58 0.52 -9.44
C HIS A 115 1.19 1.98 -9.75
N VAL A 116 0.00 2.42 -9.33
CA VAL A 116 -0.45 3.82 -9.49
C VAL A 116 0.36 4.77 -8.60
N LEU A 117 0.52 4.43 -7.31
CA LEU A 117 1.35 5.20 -6.38
C LEU A 117 2.82 5.26 -6.83
N PHE A 118 3.30 4.18 -7.46
CA PHE A 118 4.65 4.11 -8.03
C PHE A 118 4.87 5.10 -9.18
N GLY A 119 3.89 5.24 -10.08
CA GLY A 119 4.00 6.14 -11.25
C GLY A 119 3.81 7.63 -10.95
N THR A 120 3.26 8.01 -9.80
CA THR A 120 3.07 9.41 -9.38
C THR A 120 4.22 9.94 -8.51
N SER A 121 4.98 9.05 -7.86
CA SER A 121 6.07 9.40 -6.94
C SER A 121 7.45 9.47 -7.61
N LEU A 122 7.57 8.97 -8.84
CA LEU A 122 8.68 9.16 -9.76
C LEU A 122 8.11 9.46 -11.15
N ASP A 123 8.42 10.61 -11.75
CA ASP A 123 8.23 10.81 -13.18
C ASP A 123 9.27 9.99 -13.94
N LEU A 124 8.84 8.87 -14.51
CA LEU A 124 9.68 7.90 -15.22
C LEU A 124 10.13 8.39 -16.62
N GLN A 125 10.29 9.71 -16.81
CA GLN A 125 10.68 10.40 -18.05
C GLN A 125 10.01 9.87 -19.33
N GLY A 126 8.80 9.31 -19.20
CA GLY A 126 8.06 8.72 -20.31
C GLY A 126 8.78 7.59 -21.07
N GLN A 127 9.87 7.00 -20.55
CA GLN A 127 10.47 5.83 -21.20
C GLN A 127 9.66 4.59 -20.84
N GLU A 128 9.10 3.95 -21.87
CA GLU A 128 8.31 2.73 -21.75
C GLU A 128 9.17 1.60 -21.14
N GLY A 129 8.92 1.28 -19.87
CA GLY A 129 9.14 -0.08 -19.39
C GLY A 129 8.08 -0.95 -20.05
N ALA A 130 8.48 -1.89 -20.89
CA ALA A 130 7.56 -2.72 -21.66
C ALA A 130 6.86 -3.73 -20.73
N PHE A 131 5.77 -3.30 -20.10
CA PHE A 131 4.77 -4.20 -19.54
C PHE A 131 4.02 -4.87 -20.69
N LYS A 132 3.90 -6.21 -20.68
CA LYS A 132 2.97 -6.92 -21.58
C LYS A 132 1.58 -6.93 -20.94
N PRO A 133 0.61 -6.18 -21.47
CA PRO A 133 -0.74 -6.11 -20.89
C PRO A 133 -1.44 -7.47 -20.80
N GLU A 134 -1.05 -8.43 -21.64
CA GLU A 134 -1.71 -9.73 -21.77
C GLU A 134 -1.21 -10.79 -20.77
N ASP A 135 -0.08 -10.55 -20.10
CA ASP A 135 0.47 -11.45 -19.09
C ASP A 135 0.99 -10.67 -17.86
N PRO A 136 0.18 -10.53 -16.79
CA PRO A 136 0.57 -9.84 -15.57
C PRO A 136 1.66 -10.55 -14.75
N HIS A 137 2.09 -11.74 -15.19
CA HIS A 137 3.21 -12.50 -14.63
C HIS A 137 4.49 -12.38 -15.47
N ALA A 138 4.42 -11.81 -16.69
CA ALA A 138 5.59 -11.63 -17.53
C ALA A 138 6.50 -10.52 -16.97
N PRO A 139 7.83 -10.70 -17.06
CA PRO A 139 8.77 -9.65 -16.75
C PRO A 139 8.60 -8.43 -17.67
N ALA A 140 8.68 -7.23 -17.10
CA ALA A 140 8.74 -6.00 -17.89
C ALA A 140 10.16 -5.80 -18.43
N LEU A 141 10.29 -5.53 -19.72
CA LEU A 141 11.59 -5.33 -20.38
C LEU A 141 11.94 -3.82 -20.38
N GLY A 142 13.14 -3.45 -19.93
CA GLY A 142 13.61 -2.06 -19.96
C GLY A 142 14.72 -1.74 -18.95
N ARG A 143 15.35 -0.57 -19.08
CA ARG A 143 16.28 -0.06 -18.05
C ARG A 143 15.50 0.68 -16.96
N PRO A 144 15.85 0.47 -15.69
CA PRO A 144 15.27 1.24 -14.60
C PRO A 144 15.62 2.73 -14.72
N PRO A 145 14.66 3.66 -14.53
CA PRO A 145 14.96 5.08 -14.59
C PRO A 145 15.91 5.53 -13.47
N GLY A 146 16.66 6.58 -13.77
CA GLY A 146 17.46 7.32 -12.79
C GLY A 146 16.57 8.10 -11.81
N PRO A 147 17.14 8.62 -10.71
CA PRO A 147 16.41 9.53 -9.83
C PRO A 147 16.25 10.90 -10.50
N GLU A 148 15.19 11.64 -10.16
CA GLU A 148 14.99 13.00 -10.66
C GLU A 148 16.10 13.96 -10.16
N PRO A 149 16.41 15.02 -10.93
CA PRO A 149 17.20 16.14 -10.43
C PRO A 149 16.58 16.71 -9.14
N GLY A 150 17.39 16.96 -8.11
CA GLY A 150 16.88 17.47 -6.82
C GLY A 150 16.45 16.40 -5.83
N PHE A 151 16.44 15.11 -6.21
CA PHE A 151 16.06 14.02 -5.32
C PHE A 151 16.92 14.00 -4.05
N LEU A 152 18.24 14.06 -4.19
CA LEU A 152 19.15 14.01 -3.05
C LEU A 152 18.95 15.21 -2.11
N GLU A 153 18.78 16.41 -2.67
CA GLU A 153 18.55 17.63 -1.93
C GLU A 153 17.26 17.55 -1.10
N LEU A 154 16.17 17.08 -1.71
CA LEU A 154 14.89 16.85 -1.04
C LEU A 154 15.03 15.85 0.12
N TRP A 155 15.74 14.74 -0.10
CA TRP A 155 15.95 13.73 0.94
C TRP A 155 16.87 14.22 2.06
N ARG A 156 17.86 15.05 1.74
CA ARG A 156 18.71 15.69 2.74
C ARG A 156 17.89 16.63 3.61
N GLU A 157 17.02 17.44 3.01
CA GLU A 157 16.09 18.30 3.76
C GLU A 157 15.15 17.49 4.67
N LYS A 158 14.54 16.43 4.15
CA LYS A 158 13.69 15.52 4.95
C LYS A 158 14.44 14.91 6.14
N ALA A 159 15.66 14.41 5.92
CA ALA A 159 16.49 13.82 6.97
C ALA A 159 16.90 14.84 8.04
N LEU A 160 17.23 16.07 7.64
CA LEU A 160 17.59 17.14 8.57
C LEU A 160 16.39 17.64 9.40
N ASN A 161 15.19 17.67 8.81
CA ASN A 161 14.02 18.22 9.47
C ASN A 161 13.32 17.23 10.41
N GLY A 162 13.43 15.92 10.18
CA GLY A 162 12.71 14.94 11.00
C GLY A 162 13.22 13.51 10.93
N GLY A 163 14.50 13.32 10.58
CA GLY A 163 15.09 12.00 10.42
C GLY A 163 16.56 11.91 10.84
N ILE A 164 17.29 11.01 10.19
CA ILE A 164 18.72 10.76 10.42
C ILE A 164 19.46 10.91 9.09
N LEU A 165 20.57 11.66 9.11
CA LEU A 165 21.53 11.73 8.02
C LEU A 165 22.86 11.11 8.48
N LEU A 166 23.28 10.04 7.81
CA LEU A 166 24.59 9.42 7.97
C LEU A 166 25.49 9.83 6.82
N ALA A 167 26.50 10.65 7.12
CA ALA A 167 27.52 11.09 6.16
C ALA A 167 28.76 10.20 6.20
N VAL A 168 29.67 10.35 5.23
CA VAL A 168 30.96 9.64 5.20
C VAL A 168 31.84 9.99 6.40
N ARG A 169 31.73 11.22 6.90
CA ARG A 169 32.40 11.68 8.11
C ARG A 169 31.45 11.54 9.29
N PRO A 170 31.79 10.75 10.31
CA PRO A 170 30.92 10.55 11.48
C PRO A 170 30.48 11.85 12.16
N GLU A 171 31.36 12.86 12.21
CA GLU A 171 31.12 14.17 12.79
C GLU A 171 30.12 15.05 12.02
N ASP A 172 29.88 14.74 10.74
CA ASP A 172 28.96 15.45 9.84
C ASP A 172 27.55 14.83 9.86
N CYS A 173 27.34 13.77 10.63
CA CYS A 173 26.03 13.15 10.78
C CYS A 173 25.04 14.05 11.54
N HIS A 174 23.75 13.86 11.27
CA HIS A 174 22.66 14.58 11.91
C HIS A 174 21.61 13.60 12.45
N PHE A 175 21.06 13.91 13.64
CA PHE A 175 20.07 13.07 14.31
C PHE A 175 18.89 13.91 14.80
N ASN A 176 17.76 13.75 14.12
CA ASN A 176 16.42 14.17 14.55
C ASN A 176 15.39 13.04 14.29
N PRO A 177 15.62 11.80 14.76
CA PRO A 177 14.62 10.76 14.57
C PRO A 177 13.32 11.14 15.30
N GLY A 178 12.15 10.84 14.74
CA GLY A 178 10.86 11.09 15.36
C GLY A 178 10.33 12.53 15.32
N GLY A 179 10.94 13.44 14.54
CA GLY A 179 10.32 14.74 14.20
C GLY A 179 10.10 15.71 15.37
N GLY A 180 11.07 15.81 16.29
CA GLY A 180 11.02 16.73 17.42
C GLY A 180 12.15 17.75 17.41
N ILE A 181 12.37 18.43 18.53
CA ILE A 181 13.47 19.39 18.67
C ILE A 181 14.72 18.64 19.13
N TRP A 182 15.78 18.74 18.35
CA TRP A 182 17.09 18.22 18.69
C TRP A 182 18.13 19.33 18.65
N GLN A 183 19.03 19.31 19.63
CA GLN A 183 20.11 20.29 19.74
C GLN A 183 21.46 19.61 19.58
N ARG A 184 22.26 20.08 18.63
CA ARG A 184 23.68 19.72 18.54
C ARG A 184 24.41 20.29 19.75
N THR A 185 25.14 19.44 20.45
CA THR A 185 25.87 19.77 21.69
C THR A 185 27.17 18.97 21.76
N SER A 186 27.88 19.06 22.89
CA SER A 186 29.07 18.27 23.19
C SER A 186 28.93 17.59 24.54
N LEU A 187 29.31 16.31 24.61
CA LEU A 187 29.37 15.53 25.85
C LEU A 187 30.80 15.08 26.09
N ALA A 188 31.44 15.62 27.13
CA ALA A 188 32.86 15.33 27.43
C ALA A 188 33.78 15.53 26.21
N GLY A 189 33.53 16.58 25.41
CA GLY A 189 34.28 16.89 24.20
C GLY A 189 33.79 16.17 22.94
N ASN A 190 32.87 15.22 23.06
CA ASN A 190 32.37 14.42 21.93
C ASN A 190 31.13 15.04 21.29
N PRO A 191 31.04 15.09 19.94
CA PRO A 191 29.81 15.51 19.25
C PRO A 191 28.59 14.74 19.75
N SER A 192 27.50 15.45 20.00
CA SER A 192 26.25 14.85 20.49
C SER A 192 25.03 15.58 19.96
N PHE A 193 23.90 14.89 19.94
CA PHE A 193 22.57 15.44 19.65
C PHE A 193 21.66 15.11 20.83
N LEU A 194 21.14 16.14 21.50
CA LEU A 194 20.27 16.03 22.66
C LEU A 194 18.82 16.26 22.24
N TYR A 195 17.94 15.33 22.61
CA TYR A 195 16.50 15.48 22.40
C TYR A 195 15.92 16.48 23.41
N LEU A 196 15.18 17.46 22.92
CA LEU A 196 14.55 18.51 23.72
C LEU A 196 13.01 18.42 23.78
N GLY A 197 12.38 17.48 23.07
CA GLY A 197 10.94 17.26 23.12
C GLY A 197 10.18 17.65 21.84
N GLY A 198 8.87 17.48 21.86
CA GLY A 198 7.94 17.99 20.85
C GLY A 198 7.75 17.12 19.60
N GLY A 199 8.13 15.84 19.64
CA GLY A 199 7.98 14.92 18.51
C GLY A 199 7.47 13.52 18.90
N LEU A 200 7.40 12.63 17.91
CA LEU A 200 7.07 11.21 18.08
C LEU A 200 8.01 10.48 19.04
N GLY A 201 9.18 11.05 19.33
CA GLY A 201 10.10 10.57 20.35
C GLY A 201 9.43 10.34 21.71
N GLU A 202 8.54 11.23 22.14
CA GLU A 202 7.86 11.11 23.44
C GLU A 202 6.94 9.89 23.52
N ALA A 203 6.19 9.62 22.44
CA ALA A 203 5.37 8.41 22.34
C ALA A 203 6.19 7.12 22.37
N ARG A 204 7.51 7.22 22.15
CA ARG A 204 8.48 6.12 22.17
C ARG A 204 9.26 6.07 23.49
N GLY A 205 8.84 6.85 24.49
CA GLY A 205 9.45 6.91 25.80
C GLY A 205 10.69 7.81 25.86
N TRP A 206 10.96 8.61 24.83
CA TRP A 206 12.06 9.56 24.92
C TRP A 206 11.73 10.71 25.84
N VAL A 207 12.62 10.90 26.79
CA VAL A 207 12.56 11.96 27.80
C VAL A 207 13.46 13.13 27.35
N PRO A 208 12.90 14.35 27.22
CA PRO A 208 13.66 15.57 26.98
C PRO A 208 14.83 15.73 27.95
N GLY A 209 16.00 16.13 27.44
CA GLY A 209 17.23 16.31 28.24
C GLY A 209 17.95 15.02 28.64
N VAL A 210 17.30 13.85 28.49
CA VAL A 210 17.91 12.55 28.77
C VAL A 210 18.40 11.90 27.48
N HIS A 211 17.51 11.80 26.49
CA HIS A 211 17.78 11.05 25.27
C HIS A 211 18.79 11.75 24.38
N ARG A 212 19.83 11.03 23.96
CA ARG A 212 20.91 11.60 23.15
C ARG A 212 21.56 10.57 22.24
N TRP A 213 22.08 11.07 21.13
CA TRP A 213 23.09 10.40 20.32
C TRP A 213 24.46 11.01 20.62
N THR A 214 25.48 10.19 20.84
CA THR A 214 26.85 10.65 21.10
C THR A 214 27.83 9.88 20.22
N LEU A 215 28.78 10.60 19.60
CA LEU A 215 29.85 10.01 18.80
C LEU A 215 31.05 9.70 19.69
N LEU A 216 31.39 8.43 19.84
CA LEU A 216 32.60 7.98 20.53
C LEU A 216 33.52 7.27 19.56
N GLY A 217 34.66 7.90 19.24
CA GLY A 217 35.56 7.46 18.19
C GLY A 217 34.83 7.47 16.84
N SER A 218 34.53 6.28 16.30
CA SER A 218 33.78 6.11 15.05
C SER A 218 32.37 5.54 15.25
N THR A 219 31.87 5.51 16.49
CA THR A 219 30.56 4.91 16.82
C THR A 219 29.58 5.96 17.32
N TRP A 220 28.44 6.08 16.67
CA TRP A 220 27.29 6.79 17.22
C TRP A 220 26.47 5.84 18.09
N THR A 221 26.27 6.22 19.35
CA THR A 221 25.47 5.45 20.32
C THR A 221 24.29 6.28 20.79
N CYS A 222 23.09 5.72 20.76
CA CYS A 222 21.91 6.30 21.38
C CYS A 222 21.76 5.82 22.83
N THR A 223 21.19 6.65 23.70
CA THR A 223 20.83 6.24 25.07
C THR A 223 19.79 5.13 25.13
N THR A 224 18.99 4.93 24.09
CA THR A 224 18.06 3.79 23.95
C THR A 224 18.75 2.50 23.55
N GLY A 225 20.06 2.57 23.24
CA GLY A 225 20.91 1.43 23.00
C GLY A 225 21.27 1.21 21.53
N GLU A 226 20.70 1.91 20.56
CA GLU A 226 21.10 1.76 19.15
C GLU A 226 22.55 2.18 18.93
N GLU A 227 23.27 1.43 18.09
CA GLU A 227 24.70 1.66 17.80
C GLU A 227 24.99 1.59 16.30
N LEU A 228 25.53 2.68 15.75
CA LEU A 228 25.97 2.82 14.37
C LEU A 228 27.49 3.02 14.34
N LEU A 229 28.22 2.03 13.82
CA LEU A 229 29.68 2.07 13.70
C LEU A 229 30.08 2.47 12.28
N TRP A 230 30.92 3.48 12.15
CA TRP A 230 31.68 3.74 10.94
C TRP A 230 32.95 2.90 10.94
N THR A 231 33.07 2.01 9.96
CA THR A 231 34.27 1.16 9.80
C THR A 231 34.48 0.76 8.35
N LYS A 232 35.75 0.76 7.91
CA LYS A 232 36.14 0.35 6.55
C LYS A 232 35.32 1.03 5.44
N GLY A 233 34.99 2.32 5.63
CA GLY A 233 34.24 3.12 4.66
C GLY A 233 32.74 2.81 4.59
N ALA A 234 32.16 2.13 5.58
CA ALA A 234 30.74 1.80 5.64
C ALA A 234 30.16 2.05 7.03
N TRP A 235 28.86 2.35 7.07
CA TRP A 235 28.07 2.34 8.30
C TRP A 235 27.59 0.92 8.60
N VAL A 236 27.75 0.49 9.84
CA VAL A 236 27.33 -0.83 10.32
C VAL A 236 26.40 -0.65 11.52
N LEU A 237 25.17 -1.15 11.42
CA LEU A 237 24.26 -1.23 12.56
C LEU A 237 24.66 -2.39 13.46
N ARG A 238 25.33 -2.09 14.58
CA ARG A 238 25.87 -3.09 15.52
C ARG A 238 24.89 -3.47 16.61
N ARG A 239 24.00 -2.55 16.96
CA ARG A 239 22.87 -2.78 17.85
C ARG A 239 21.69 -2.03 17.27
N GLY A 240 20.68 -2.81 16.90
CA GLY A 240 19.47 -2.28 16.29
C GLY A 240 18.40 -1.98 17.32
N GLY A 241 17.21 -1.67 16.82
CA GLY A 241 16.11 -1.14 17.60
C GLY A 241 15.04 -0.62 16.67
N SER A 242 14.32 0.41 17.10
CA SER A 242 13.35 1.09 16.25
C SER A 242 13.85 2.51 15.99
N LEU A 243 13.75 2.98 14.75
CA LEU A 243 14.02 4.35 14.36
C LEU A 243 12.75 4.92 13.71
N SER A 244 12.54 6.22 13.85
CA SER A 244 11.38 6.90 13.28
C SER A 244 11.85 8.09 12.45
N GLY A 245 11.15 8.34 11.35
CA GLY A 245 11.51 9.34 10.37
C GLY A 245 12.45 8.81 9.28
N PRO A 246 12.76 9.63 8.27
CA PRO A 246 13.59 9.25 7.14
C PRO A 246 15.04 9.01 7.55
N LEU A 247 15.64 7.92 7.06
CA LEU A 247 17.06 7.60 7.20
C LEU A 247 17.75 7.77 5.85
N LEU A 248 18.61 8.78 5.73
CA LEU A 248 19.47 9.00 4.58
C LEU A 248 20.91 8.59 4.91
N VAL A 249 21.51 7.74 4.09
CA VAL A 249 22.94 7.43 4.10
C VAL A 249 23.56 7.98 2.82
N GLU A 250 24.49 8.90 2.96
CA GLU A 250 25.08 9.63 1.84
C GLU A 250 26.56 9.29 1.66
N GLY A 251 26.92 8.86 0.44
CA GLY A 251 28.29 8.63 0.02
C GLY A 251 28.94 7.38 0.62
N ALA A 252 28.17 6.52 1.30
CA ALA A 252 28.70 5.34 1.95
C ALA A 252 27.72 4.16 1.93
N PRO A 253 28.20 2.90 1.94
CA PRO A 253 27.34 1.75 2.14
C PRO A 253 26.77 1.67 3.57
N LEU A 254 25.59 1.09 3.68
CA LEU A 254 24.96 0.72 4.94
C LEU A 254 24.90 -0.80 5.07
N ARG A 255 25.39 -1.32 6.21
CA ARG A 255 25.30 -2.74 6.58
C ARG A 255 24.39 -2.92 7.79
N ILE A 256 23.42 -3.81 7.66
CA ILE A 256 22.51 -4.22 8.72
C ILE A 256 22.94 -5.60 9.23
N GLU A 257 23.42 -5.65 10.49
CA GLU A 257 23.83 -6.89 11.16
C GLU A 257 22.92 -7.26 12.35
N LYS A 258 21.93 -6.42 12.64
CA LYS A 258 20.96 -6.55 13.73
C LYS A 258 19.57 -6.11 13.26
N ASP A 259 18.56 -6.50 14.02
CA ASP A 259 17.18 -6.16 13.72
C ASP A 259 16.95 -4.65 13.81
N LEU A 260 16.47 -4.06 12.73
CA LEU A 260 16.11 -2.66 12.62
C LEU A 260 14.68 -2.55 12.13
N ARG A 261 13.85 -1.89 12.93
CA ARG A 261 12.55 -1.40 12.49
C ARG A 261 12.66 0.09 12.18
N LEU A 262 12.31 0.50 10.98
CA LEU A 262 12.25 1.89 10.56
C LEU A 262 10.79 2.27 10.30
N ASP A 263 10.24 3.15 11.13
CA ASP A 263 8.93 3.77 10.92
C ASP A 263 9.17 5.09 10.14
N GLY A 264 9.37 4.95 8.83
CA GLY A 264 9.84 6.00 7.91
C GLY A 264 10.42 5.37 6.64
N GLU A 265 11.23 6.14 5.90
CA GLU A 265 11.84 5.72 4.64
C GLU A 265 13.36 5.60 4.74
N LEU A 266 13.96 4.69 3.95
CA LEU A 266 15.41 4.50 3.87
C LEU A 266 15.93 4.89 2.48
N VAL A 267 16.89 5.80 2.44
CA VAL A 267 17.63 6.14 1.22
C VAL A 267 19.11 5.92 1.44
N VAL A 268 19.75 5.13 0.59
CA VAL A 268 21.20 4.97 0.52
C VAL A 268 21.66 5.54 -0.82
N TRP A 269 22.32 6.69 -0.79
CA TRP A 269 22.77 7.41 -1.98
C TRP A 269 24.28 7.32 -2.13
N GLY A 270 24.75 6.93 -3.33
CA GLY A 270 26.18 6.78 -3.60
C GLY A 270 26.83 5.65 -2.80
N GLY A 271 26.04 4.68 -2.34
CA GLY A 271 26.44 3.52 -1.55
C GLY A 271 25.57 2.30 -1.86
N GLY A 272 25.90 1.16 -1.26
CA GLY A 272 25.09 -0.07 -1.32
C GLY A 272 24.42 -0.38 0.02
N LEU A 273 23.33 -1.14 0.01
CA LEU A 273 22.67 -1.66 1.20
C LEU A 273 22.92 -3.16 1.31
N GLU A 274 23.53 -3.59 2.40
CA GLU A 274 23.74 -5.00 2.71
C GLU A 274 23.03 -5.38 4.01
N ILE A 275 22.07 -6.28 3.94
CA ILE A 275 21.49 -6.94 5.11
C ILE A 275 22.22 -8.26 5.27
N GLN A 276 23.22 -8.24 6.14
CA GLN A 276 24.08 -9.39 6.36
C GLN A 276 23.42 -10.35 7.35
N ARG A 277 22.88 -9.82 8.44
CA ARG A 277 22.22 -10.58 9.52
C ARG A 277 21.07 -9.76 10.11
N GLY A 278 20.03 -10.45 10.57
CA GLY A 278 18.87 -9.81 11.20
C GLY A 278 17.83 -9.34 10.18
N THR A 279 16.86 -8.57 10.68
CA THR A 279 15.69 -8.13 9.94
C THR A 279 15.70 -6.62 9.76
N LEU A 280 15.60 -6.15 8.53
CA LEU A 280 15.22 -4.77 8.24
C LEU A 280 13.71 -4.74 7.96
N GLU A 281 12.94 -4.10 8.84
CA GLU A 281 11.51 -3.84 8.65
C GLU A 281 11.30 -2.35 8.38
N VAL A 282 10.72 -2.01 7.23
CA VAL A 282 10.45 -0.60 6.87
C VAL A 282 8.95 -0.39 6.70
N HIS A 283 8.41 0.50 7.51
CA HIS A 283 7.01 0.93 7.50
C HIS A 283 6.95 2.40 7.08
N PRO A 284 6.82 2.69 5.77
CA PRO A 284 6.74 4.06 5.29
C PRO A 284 5.48 4.75 5.81
N GLY A 285 5.55 6.08 5.95
CA GLY A 285 4.39 6.89 6.32
C GLY A 285 3.33 6.93 5.21
N ALA A 286 2.07 7.19 5.58
CA ALA A 286 0.92 7.21 4.67
C ALA A 286 1.01 8.23 3.52
N SER A 287 1.94 9.19 3.60
CA SER A 287 2.18 10.24 2.61
C SER A 287 3.31 9.92 1.63
N SER A 288 3.93 8.73 1.73
CA SER A 288 5.13 8.40 0.97
C SER A 288 5.02 7.03 0.32
N ALA A 289 5.09 6.98 -1.01
CA ALA A 289 5.12 5.72 -1.75
C ALA A 289 6.50 5.04 -1.72
N LEU A 290 7.57 5.78 -1.40
CA LEU A 290 8.93 5.25 -1.33
C LEU A 290 9.18 4.65 0.05
N ALA A 291 9.52 3.37 0.12
CA ALA A 291 10.03 2.78 1.35
C ALA A 291 11.56 2.72 1.39
N ILE A 292 12.18 2.18 0.33
CA ILE A 292 13.63 2.01 0.24
C ILE A 292 14.16 2.42 -1.14
N ALA A 293 15.20 3.24 -1.16
CA ALA A 293 15.99 3.53 -2.36
C ALA A 293 17.49 3.27 -2.12
N VAL A 294 18.14 2.59 -3.06
CA VAL A 294 19.60 2.37 -3.06
C VAL A 294 20.15 2.81 -4.42
N LEU A 295 20.73 3.99 -4.46
CA LEU A 295 20.96 4.74 -5.68
C LEU A 295 22.44 5.05 -5.89
N HIS A 296 22.88 5.09 -7.15
CA HIS A 296 24.27 5.32 -7.49
C HIS A 296 24.59 6.80 -7.80
N GLY A 297 23.61 7.63 -8.16
CA GLY A 297 23.80 9.05 -8.49
C GLY A 297 24.60 9.33 -9.77
N GLY A 298 25.33 8.34 -10.30
CA GLY A 298 25.99 8.35 -11.60
C GLY A 298 25.24 7.53 -12.66
N PRO A 299 25.72 7.53 -13.92
CA PRO A 299 25.11 6.75 -14.99
C PRO A 299 25.14 5.26 -14.65
N LEU A 300 24.03 4.57 -14.94
CA LEU A 300 23.93 3.12 -14.79
C LEU A 300 24.96 2.42 -15.68
N VAL A 301 25.76 1.53 -15.08
CA VAL A 301 26.69 0.68 -15.81
C VAL A 301 25.90 -0.38 -16.57
N ALA A 302 26.13 -0.49 -17.88
CA ALA A 302 25.34 -1.36 -18.77
C ALA A 302 25.50 -2.87 -18.48
N GLU A 303 26.66 -3.30 -17.96
CA GLU A 303 26.90 -4.69 -17.57
C GLU A 303 27.51 -4.76 -16.17
N LEU A 304 26.78 -5.39 -15.24
CA LEU A 304 27.27 -5.69 -13.89
C LEU A 304 27.66 -7.17 -13.83
N PRO A 305 28.87 -7.50 -13.32
CA PRO A 305 29.29 -8.89 -13.16
C PRO A 305 28.34 -9.63 -12.21
N SER A 306 28.18 -10.93 -12.44
CA SER A 306 27.36 -11.76 -11.54
C SER A 306 27.92 -11.70 -10.13
N TRP A 307 27.05 -11.75 -9.12
CA TRP A 307 27.47 -11.84 -7.73
C TRP A 307 28.39 -13.04 -7.48
N ASN A 308 28.19 -14.13 -8.21
CA ASN A 308 29.05 -15.32 -8.10
C ASN A 308 30.48 -15.08 -8.62
N GLN A 309 30.66 -14.20 -9.60
CA GLN A 309 31.97 -13.83 -10.13
C GLN A 309 32.62 -12.72 -9.28
N ASP A 310 31.83 -11.77 -8.80
CA ASP A 310 32.30 -10.61 -8.06
C ASP A 310 31.35 -10.26 -6.89
N ARG A 311 31.79 -10.64 -5.69
CA ARG A 311 31.09 -10.45 -4.39
C ARG A 311 31.40 -9.11 -3.73
N VAL A 312 31.78 -8.10 -4.50
CA VAL A 312 31.96 -6.74 -4.00
C VAL A 312 30.63 -6.01 -3.99
N LEU A 313 30.24 -5.45 -2.85
CA LEU A 313 29.10 -4.54 -2.74
C LEU A 313 29.41 -3.25 -3.51
N ARG A 314 28.57 -2.91 -4.49
CA ARG A 314 28.70 -1.69 -5.32
C ARG A 314 27.62 -0.68 -4.95
N ASN A 315 27.84 0.56 -5.38
CA ASN A 315 26.85 1.61 -5.24
C ASN A 315 25.58 1.24 -6.01
N GLY A 316 24.43 1.41 -5.38
CA GLY A 316 23.14 1.00 -5.94
C GLY A 316 22.77 -0.47 -5.71
N ASP A 317 23.65 -1.30 -5.14
CA ASP A 317 23.33 -2.70 -4.84
C ASP A 317 22.51 -2.85 -3.56
N LEU A 318 21.51 -3.74 -3.57
CA LEU A 318 20.83 -4.24 -2.40
C LEU A 318 21.08 -5.75 -2.24
N ILE A 319 21.64 -6.15 -1.10
CA ILE A 319 22.10 -7.52 -0.88
C ILE A 319 21.52 -8.12 0.40
N LEU A 320 20.95 -9.32 0.29
CA LEU A 320 20.54 -10.21 1.37
C LEU A 320 21.56 -11.35 1.44
N SER A 321 22.57 -11.21 2.31
CA SER A 321 23.80 -12.02 2.22
C SER A 321 23.68 -13.41 2.86
N THR A 322 22.75 -13.64 3.80
CA THR A 322 22.70 -14.90 4.57
C THR A 322 21.28 -15.43 4.76
N GLY A 323 21.17 -16.68 5.20
CA GLY A 323 19.89 -17.33 5.53
C GLY A 323 19.05 -16.62 6.60
N SER A 324 19.70 -15.85 7.48
CA SER A 324 19.05 -15.12 8.58
C SER A 324 18.70 -13.67 8.23
N ALA A 325 19.18 -13.15 7.10
CA ALA A 325 18.79 -11.83 6.62
C ALA A 325 17.31 -11.83 6.23
N ARG A 326 16.56 -10.83 6.69
CA ARG A 326 15.17 -10.60 6.33
C ARG A 326 14.99 -9.14 5.94
N LEU A 327 14.30 -8.91 4.83
CA LEU A 327 13.80 -7.58 4.47
C LEU A 327 12.27 -7.65 4.42
N VAL A 328 11.62 -6.81 5.22
CA VAL A 328 10.17 -6.65 5.26
C VAL A 328 9.86 -5.19 4.91
N VAL A 329 9.04 -4.97 3.90
CA VAL A 329 8.68 -3.62 3.45
C VAL A 329 7.17 -3.52 3.31
N GLY A 330 6.59 -2.53 4.00
CA GLY A 330 5.15 -2.27 4.05
C GLY A 330 4.40 -3.17 5.02
N ASP A 331 3.11 -2.86 5.23
CA ASP A 331 2.20 -3.63 6.09
C ASP A 331 1.11 -4.31 5.25
N PRO A 332 1.07 -5.65 5.14
CA PRO A 332 0.09 -6.35 4.32
C PRO A 332 -1.36 -6.16 4.79
N LEU A 333 -1.58 -5.68 6.03
CA LEU A 333 -2.90 -5.41 6.58
C LEU A 333 -3.36 -3.96 6.37
N ARG A 334 -2.44 -3.05 6.01
CA ARG A 334 -2.70 -1.61 5.82
C ARG A 334 -2.12 -1.14 4.48
N PRO A 335 -2.88 -1.23 3.37
CA PRO A 335 -2.43 -0.81 2.03
C PRO A 335 -1.94 0.64 1.92
N GLU A 336 -2.45 1.54 2.74
CA GLU A 336 -1.96 2.91 2.86
C GLU A 336 -0.55 3.02 3.49
N GLN A 337 -0.10 1.96 4.16
CA GLN A 337 1.27 1.78 4.65
C GLN A 337 2.04 0.77 3.79
N THR A 338 1.44 0.25 2.70
CA THR A 338 2.14 -0.50 1.67
C THR A 338 2.77 0.48 0.70
N GLY A 339 3.68 1.31 1.21
CA GLY A 339 4.60 2.08 0.38
C GLY A 339 5.50 1.09 -0.33
N ALA A 340 5.21 0.90 -1.60
CA ALA A 340 5.79 -0.11 -2.43
C ALA A 340 7.03 0.43 -3.11
N LEU A 341 8.24 0.32 -2.53
CA LEU A 341 9.43 0.37 -3.40
C LEU A 341 10.77 -0.11 -2.83
N VAL A 342 11.51 -0.88 -3.66
CA VAL A 342 12.97 -1.05 -3.57
C VAL A 342 13.61 -0.63 -4.89
N LEU A 343 14.18 0.58 -4.98
CA LEU A 343 14.94 1.04 -6.17
C LEU A 343 16.44 0.79 -5.98
N ALA A 344 16.95 -0.38 -6.34
CA ALA A 344 18.37 -0.68 -6.40
C ALA A 344 18.89 -0.40 -7.83
N GLN A 345 19.55 0.73 -8.08
CA GLN A 345 20.11 1.02 -9.42
C GLN A 345 21.25 0.05 -9.83
N GLY A 346 21.72 -0.80 -8.92
CA GLY A 346 22.65 -1.88 -9.19
C GLY A 346 21.95 -3.25 -9.23
N ARG A 347 22.45 -4.15 -8.40
CA ARG A 347 21.97 -5.54 -8.26
C ARG A 347 21.07 -5.68 -7.04
N LEU A 348 19.98 -6.43 -7.19
CA LEU A 348 19.25 -7.03 -6.09
C LEU A 348 19.71 -8.48 -5.93
N VAL A 349 20.47 -8.78 -4.89
CA VAL A 349 21.05 -10.11 -4.67
C VAL A 349 20.47 -10.75 -3.42
N ARG A 350 19.87 -11.94 -3.56
CA ARG A 350 19.40 -12.78 -2.46
C ARG A 350 20.18 -14.08 -2.43
N VAL A 351 21.27 -14.14 -1.68
CA VAL A 351 22.10 -15.36 -1.51
C VAL A 351 21.44 -16.33 -0.52
N GLY A 352 20.63 -15.79 0.40
CA GLY A 352 19.81 -16.50 1.37
C GLY A 352 18.73 -15.57 1.92
N GLY A 353 18.05 -15.97 2.98
CA GLY A 353 17.19 -15.05 3.71
C GLY A 353 15.80 -14.87 3.11
N GLY A 354 15.02 -14.00 3.74
CA GLY A 354 13.63 -13.71 3.36
C GLY A 354 13.51 -12.31 2.80
N LEU A 355 12.75 -12.19 1.72
CA LEU A 355 12.30 -10.93 1.19
C LEU A 355 10.78 -10.98 1.23
N ASN A 356 10.16 -10.15 2.06
CA ASN A 356 8.74 -9.91 2.08
C ASN A 356 8.51 -8.46 1.65
N LEU A 357 8.06 -8.28 0.42
CA LEU A 357 7.85 -6.98 -0.16
C LEU A 357 6.37 -6.83 -0.44
N VAL A 358 5.73 -5.91 0.26
CA VAL A 358 4.38 -5.48 -0.06
C VAL A 358 4.48 -4.28 -1.01
N GLY A 359 4.87 -4.56 -2.27
CA GLY A 359 5.15 -3.53 -3.25
C GLY A 359 5.95 -3.94 -4.49
N VAL A 360 6.54 -2.95 -5.17
CA VAL A 360 7.35 -3.11 -6.39
C VAL A 360 8.84 -3.06 -6.04
N ALA A 361 9.67 -3.85 -6.70
CA ALA A 361 11.11 -3.80 -6.58
C ALA A 361 11.73 -3.70 -7.95
N ALA A 362 12.89 -3.09 -7.94
CA ALA A 362 13.29 -2.32 -9.07
C ALA A 362 14.82 -2.38 -9.12
N ALA A 363 15.37 -3.22 -9.99
CA ALA A 363 16.82 -3.39 -10.14
C ALA A 363 17.29 -3.57 -11.58
N THR A 364 18.56 -3.27 -11.84
CA THR A 364 19.22 -3.54 -13.14
C THR A 364 19.45 -5.03 -13.34
N ARG A 365 19.70 -5.76 -12.25
CA ARG A 365 19.94 -7.20 -12.26
C ARG A 365 19.44 -7.82 -10.96
N VAL A 366 18.79 -8.97 -11.06
CA VAL A 366 18.37 -9.74 -9.89
C VAL A 366 19.08 -11.08 -9.84
N GLU A 367 19.53 -11.47 -8.66
CA GLU A 367 20.17 -12.76 -8.44
C GLU A 367 19.54 -13.46 -7.24
N MET A 368 18.89 -14.59 -7.49
CA MET A 368 18.23 -15.40 -6.46
C MET A 368 19.02 -16.68 -6.25
N ARG A 369 19.59 -16.88 -5.06
CA ARG A 369 20.46 -18.00 -4.70
C ARG A 369 21.62 -18.21 -5.67
N GLY A 370 22.19 -17.12 -6.19
CA GLY A 370 23.26 -17.17 -7.18
C GLY A 370 22.81 -17.62 -8.58
N VAL A 371 21.50 -17.80 -8.80
CA VAL A 371 20.94 -17.96 -10.13
C VAL A 371 20.59 -16.56 -10.65
N PRO A 372 21.18 -16.11 -11.77
CA PRO A 372 20.72 -14.89 -12.43
C PRO A 372 19.26 -15.09 -12.81
N ALA A 373 18.39 -14.31 -12.19
CA ALA A 373 17.05 -14.13 -12.70
C ALA A 373 17.14 -12.85 -13.54
N GLN A 374 17.04 -12.99 -14.86
CA GLN A 374 16.72 -11.80 -15.64
C GLN A 374 15.30 -11.38 -15.22
N ASP A 375 15.15 -10.07 -15.00
CA ASP A 375 13.89 -9.37 -14.83
C ASP A 375 13.10 -9.63 -13.53
N LEU A 376 13.18 -8.71 -12.57
CA LEU A 376 11.99 -8.34 -11.78
C LEU A 376 11.32 -7.12 -12.41
N VAL A 377 10.00 -7.24 -12.50
CA VAL A 377 9.04 -6.29 -13.08
C VAL A 377 9.23 -4.86 -12.55
N TRP A 378 9.32 -3.92 -13.48
CA TRP A 378 9.04 -2.49 -13.28
C TRP A 378 7.82 -2.08 -14.11
N SER A 379 6.97 -1.19 -13.60
CA SER A 379 5.93 -0.54 -14.40
C SER A 379 6.32 0.91 -14.72
N GLY A 380 6.72 1.17 -15.98
CA GLY A 380 6.57 2.48 -16.61
C GLY A 380 5.10 2.83 -16.77
N ARG A 381 4.73 4.12 -16.73
CA ARG A 381 3.37 4.70 -16.83
C ARG A 381 2.27 3.72 -17.26
N VAL A 382 1.18 3.69 -16.49
CA VAL A 382 -0.11 3.10 -16.90
C VAL A 382 -0.63 3.85 -18.13
N ALA A 383 -0.20 3.45 -19.33
CA ALA A 383 -0.74 3.98 -20.58
C ALA A 383 -2.13 3.38 -20.88
N ARG A 384 -2.54 2.30 -20.19
CA ARG A 384 -3.92 1.78 -20.15
C ARG A 384 -4.15 0.98 -18.87
N MET A 385 -4.86 1.55 -17.89
CA MET A 385 -5.98 0.75 -17.35
C MET A 385 -6.97 0.68 -18.52
N PRO A 386 -7.57 -0.47 -18.82
CA PRO A 386 -8.49 -0.59 -19.95
C PRO A 386 -9.45 0.60 -19.95
N LEU A 387 -9.44 1.38 -21.04
CA LEU A 387 -10.36 2.51 -21.23
C LEU A 387 -11.83 2.05 -21.22
N GLU A 388 -12.03 0.74 -21.28
CA GLU A 388 -13.30 0.05 -21.10
C GLU A 388 -13.38 -0.36 -19.62
N GLY A 389 -14.05 0.48 -18.84
CA GLY A 389 -13.90 0.57 -17.40
C GLY A 389 -13.88 -0.76 -16.64
N LEU A 390 -12.97 -0.87 -15.67
CA LEU A 390 -12.93 -1.84 -14.57
C LEU A 390 -13.69 -3.15 -14.86
N ALA A 391 -13.37 -3.82 -15.97
CA ALA A 391 -14.06 -5.03 -16.36
C ALA A 391 -13.52 -6.21 -15.56
N GLY A 392 -14.28 -6.60 -14.53
CA GLY A 392 -14.47 -7.99 -14.11
C GLY A 392 -13.32 -8.77 -13.48
N GLY A 393 -12.10 -8.23 -13.37
CA GLY A 393 -10.95 -8.93 -12.78
C GLY A 393 -10.36 -8.30 -11.51
N ASP A 394 -10.20 -6.98 -11.49
CA ASP A 394 -9.43 -6.27 -10.45
C ASP A 394 -10.27 -5.75 -9.27
N VAL A 395 -11.60 -5.87 -9.40
CA VAL A 395 -12.59 -5.60 -8.35
C VAL A 395 -13.54 -6.79 -8.32
N ASP A 396 -13.32 -7.72 -7.40
CA ASP A 396 -14.31 -8.75 -7.09
C ASP A 396 -15.41 -8.11 -6.23
N MET A 397 -16.62 -8.06 -6.79
CA MET A 397 -17.80 -7.52 -6.12
C MET A 397 -18.58 -8.66 -5.48
N GLN A 398 -18.51 -8.74 -4.16
CA GLN A 398 -19.31 -9.68 -3.39
C GLN A 398 -20.44 -8.92 -2.69
N VAL A 399 -21.67 -9.39 -2.88
CA VAL A 399 -22.83 -8.89 -2.13
C VAL A 399 -22.91 -9.65 -0.83
N GLY A 400 -22.54 -8.99 0.27
CA GLY A 400 -22.77 -9.52 1.61
C GLY A 400 -24.18 -9.18 2.08
N ARG A 401 -24.89 -10.17 2.64
CA ARG A 401 -26.04 -9.88 3.51
C ARG A 401 -25.52 -9.71 4.93
N VAL A 402 -25.93 -8.63 5.59
CA VAL A 402 -25.82 -8.56 7.04
C VAL A 402 -26.90 -9.48 7.59
N ASP A 403 -26.54 -10.74 7.88
CA ASP A 403 -27.40 -11.54 8.75
C ASP A 403 -27.39 -10.86 10.12
N SER A 404 -28.57 -10.43 10.56
CA SER A 404 -28.76 -9.85 11.89
C SER A 404 -28.17 -10.79 12.94
N PRO A 405 -27.43 -10.28 13.95
CA PRO A 405 -26.98 -11.11 15.04
C PRO A 405 -28.20 -11.50 15.88
N GLY A 406 -28.71 -12.71 15.64
CA GLY A 406 -29.77 -13.30 16.46
C GLY A 406 -31.18 -12.78 16.16
N SER A 407 -32.12 -13.70 16.32
CA SER A 407 -33.59 -13.53 16.39
C SER A 407 -34.08 -12.32 17.16
#